data_AF-A0AAU9TVD1-F1
#
_entry.id   AF-A0AAU9TVD1-F1
#
_cell.length_a   1.000
_cell.length_b   1.000
_cell.length_c   1.000
_cell.angle_alpha   90.00
_cell.angle_beta   90.00
_cell.angle_gamma   90.00
#
_symmetry.space_group_name_H-M   'P 1'
#
loop_
_entity.id
_entity.type
_entity.pdbx_description
1 polymer ?
#
loop_
_entity_poly.entity_id
_entity_poly.type
_entity_poly.pdbx_seq_one_letter_code
_entity_poly.pdbx_strand_id
1 'polypeptide(L)'
;MADKRHIFRDVSVINRFNAGNDRRLLQRTLSICLKKERTRLRRFTLRSTPLQTLCGSGRFQLELQNRFDSLKTTSNVGEMTDNMVTTVCTLSKSNSIKQSNLSPETLDVIRRRREMPSAQATSPE
;
A
#
# COMPACT_ATOMS: atom_id res chain seq x y z
N MET A 1 29.49 1.19 -9.38
CA MET A 1 30.40 1.05 -8.22
C MET A 1 29.80 1.83 -7.07
N ALA A 2 29.27 1.16 -6.04
CA ALA A 2 28.71 1.86 -4.88
C ALA A 2 29.88 2.34 -4.00
N ASP A 3 29.96 3.64 -3.73
CA ASP A 3 31.02 4.23 -2.91
C ASP A 3 30.86 3.72 -1.46
N LYS A 4 31.62 2.67 -1.12
CA LYS A 4 31.54 1.96 0.18
C LYS A 4 31.93 2.85 1.36
N ARG A 5 32.48 4.03 1.10
CA ARG A 5 32.89 5.04 2.08
C ARG A 5 31.74 5.63 2.90
N HIS A 6 30.49 5.53 2.45
CA HIS A 6 29.33 6.07 3.21
C HIS A 6 28.85 5.15 4.36
N ILE A 7 29.22 3.87 4.35
CA ILE A 7 28.66 2.86 5.27
C ILE A 7 29.35 2.90 6.64
N PHE A 8 30.67 3.10 6.65
CA PHE A 8 31.46 3.19 7.87
C PHE A 8 31.96 4.62 8.05
N ARG A 9 31.62 5.23 9.18
CA ARG A 9 32.08 6.53 9.65
C ARG A 9 33.00 6.34 10.86
N ASP A 10 33.89 7.29 11.09
CA ASP A 10 34.72 7.41 12.30
C ASP A 10 35.42 6.11 12.70
N VAL A 11 36.39 5.69 11.87
CA VAL A 11 37.24 4.54 12.18
C VAL A 11 38.38 4.99 13.08
N SER A 12 38.45 4.49 14.31
CA SER A 12 39.50 4.80 15.27
C SER A 12 40.07 3.53 15.90
N VAL A 13 41.36 3.59 16.26
CA VAL A 13 42.06 2.51 16.97
C VAL A 13 42.07 2.87 18.44
N ILE A 14 41.49 2.02 19.29
CA ILE A 14 41.50 2.20 20.74
C ILE A 14 42.80 1.60 21.27
N ASN A 15 43.78 2.46 21.53
CA ASN A 15 45.11 2.04 22.05
C ASN A 15 45.11 1.65 23.53
N ARG A 16 44.14 2.12 24.32
CA ARG A 16 44.08 1.87 25.77
C ARG A 16 43.42 0.53 26.14
N PHE A 17 42.91 -0.21 25.16
CA PHE A 17 42.27 -1.50 25.38
C PHE A 17 43.32 -2.61 25.39
N ASN A 18 43.56 -3.23 26.54
CA ASN A 18 44.45 -4.38 26.66
C ASN A 18 43.72 -5.66 26.24
N ALA A 19 43.95 -6.11 25.01
CA ALA A 19 43.41 -7.37 24.48
C ALA A 19 44.22 -8.61 24.91
N GLY A 20 45.31 -8.44 25.69
CA GLY A 20 46.21 -9.53 26.11
C GLY A 20 47.06 -10.11 24.97
N ASN A 21 47.12 -9.43 23.82
CA ASN A 21 47.84 -9.80 22.60
C ASN A 21 48.12 -8.52 21.78
N ASP A 22 48.94 -8.58 20.74
CA ASP A 22 49.29 -7.49 19.82
C ASP A 22 48.12 -6.95 18.96
N ARG A 23 46.88 -7.37 19.26
CA ARG A 23 45.68 -6.92 18.56
C ARG A 23 45.14 -5.66 19.23
N ARG A 24 44.90 -4.62 18.43
CA ARG A 24 44.24 -3.38 18.88
C ARG A 24 42.75 -3.43 18.56
N LEU A 25 41.95 -2.90 19.47
CA LEU A 25 40.51 -2.77 19.25
C LEU A 25 40.24 -1.66 18.23
N LEU A 26 39.45 -1.98 17.21
CA LEU A 26 38.98 -1.01 16.22
C LEU A 26 37.55 -0.60 16.55
N GLN A 27 37.34 0.69 16.74
CA GLN A 27 36.02 1.29 16.85
C GLN A 27 35.63 1.89 15.51
N ARG A 28 34.40 1.65 15.08
CA ARG A 28 33.82 2.26 13.88
C ARG A 28 32.34 2.47 14.05
N THR A 29 31.84 3.56 13.47
CA THR A 29 30.42 3.88 13.46
C THR A 29 29.80 3.39 12.16
N LEU A 30 28.84 2.47 12.24
CA LEU A 30 28.14 1.93 11.07
C LEU A 30 26.82 2.68 10.88
N SER A 31 26.69 3.43 9.78
CA SER A 31 25.47 4.16 9.44
C SER A 31 24.68 3.37 8.39
N ILE A 32 23.61 2.70 8.82
CA ILE A 32 22.73 1.94 7.93
C ILE A 32 21.34 2.59 7.88
N CYS A 33 20.93 3.03 6.69
CA CYS A 33 19.54 3.39 6.44
C CYS A 33 18.67 2.14 6.24
N LEU A 34 18.08 1.63 7.32
CA LEU A 34 17.24 0.42 7.31
C LEU A 34 16.10 0.47 6.28
N LYS A 35 15.46 1.64 6.09
CA LYS A 35 14.41 1.81 5.08
C LYS A 35 14.93 1.54 3.66
N LYS A 36 16.10 2.07 3.32
CA LYS A 36 16.72 1.91 2.00
C LYS A 36 17.18 0.47 1.77
N GLU A 37 17.79 -0.13 2.79
CA GLU A 37 18.22 -1.54 2.73
C GLU A 37 17.04 -2.51 2.61
N ARG A 38 15.96 -2.27 3.36
CA ARG A 38 14.74 -3.08 3.26
C ARG A 38 14.11 -3.01 1.86
N THR A 39 14.05 -1.81 1.28
CA THR A 39 13.56 -1.64 -0.10
C THR A 39 14.48 -2.32 -1.11
N ARG A 40 15.80 -2.23 -0.92
CA ARG A 40 16.80 -2.91 -1.77
C ARG A 40 16.62 -4.43 -1.71
N LEU A 41 16.52 -5.00 -0.51
CA LEU A 41 16.32 -6.42 -0.30
C LEU A 41 15.00 -6.89 -0.92
N ARG A 42 13.88 -6.18 -0.69
CA ARG A 42 12.61 -6.50 -1.35
C ARG A 42 12.73 -6.52 -2.87
N ARG A 43 13.32 -5.49 -3.47
CA ARG A 43 13.52 -5.44 -4.93
C ARG A 43 14.45 -6.54 -5.45
N PHE A 44 15.42 -6.95 -4.65
CA PHE A 44 16.33 -8.03 -5.01
C PHE A 44 15.64 -9.40 -4.95
N THR A 45 14.85 -9.66 -3.90
CA THR A 45 14.06 -10.90 -3.77
C THR A 45 12.96 -11.00 -4.83
N LEU A 46 12.41 -9.87 -5.27
CA LEU A 46 11.39 -9.80 -6.32
C LEU A 46 11.96 -9.77 -7.74
N ARG A 47 13.30 -9.79 -7.92
CA ARG A 47 13.87 -9.92 -9.26
C ARG A 47 13.72 -11.37 -9.71
N SER A 48 12.97 -11.57 -10.80
CA SER A 48 12.97 -12.84 -11.50
C SER A 48 14.38 -13.17 -11.97
N THR A 49 14.81 -14.40 -11.76
CA THR A 49 16.08 -14.89 -12.27
C THR A 49 16.04 -14.90 -13.80
N PRO A 50 17.15 -14.67 -14.52
CA PRO A 50 17.18 -14.71 -15.97
C PRO A 50 16.58 -16.00 -16.54
N LEU A 51 16.77 -17.13 -15.84
CA LEU A 51 16.16 -18.43 -16.14
C LEU A 51 14.62 -18.43 -16.02
N GLN A 52 14.04 -17.72 -15.05
CA GLN A 52 12.59 -17.54 -14.92
C GLN A 52 12.05 -16.62 -16.01
N THR A 53 12.82 -15.62 -16.43
CA THR A 53 12.46 -14.72 -17.54
C THR A 53 12.52 -15.43 -18.89
N LEU A 54 13.50 -16.32 -19.10
CA LEU A 54 13.69 -17.05 -20.37
C LEU A 54 12.75 -18.26 -20.50
N CYS A 55 12.53 -19.01 -19.41
CA CYS A 55 11.69 -20.20 -19.40
C CYS A 55 10.18 -19.87 -19.32
N GLY A 56 9.85 -18.67 -18.86
CA GLY A 56 8.48 -18.22 -18.61
C GLY A 56 7.73 -17.62 -19.79
N SER A 57 8.32 -17.44 -20.98
CA SER A 57 7.56 -16.90 -22.13
C SER A 57 6.85 -18.01 -22.90
N GLY A 58 7.54 -19.03 -23.38
CA GLY A 58 6.96 -20.03 -24.29
C GLY A 58 5.91 -20.94 -23.64
N ARG A 59 6.23 -21.58 -22.52
CA ARG A 59 5.33 -22.57 -21.89
C ARG A 59 4.11 -21.91 -21.25
N PHE A 60 4.33 -20.79 -20.55
CA PHE A 60 3.25 -20.04 -19.90
C PHE A 60 2.31 -19.41 -20.93
N GLN A 61 2.84 -18.83 -22.01
CA GLN A 61 2.02 -18.24 -23.06
C GLN A 61 1.23 -19.31 -23.82
N LEU A 62 1.82 -20.48 -24.07
CA LEU A 62 1.11 -21.62 -24.65
C LEU A 62 0.01 -22.15 -23.72
N GLU A 63 0.30 -22.26 -22.42
CA GLU A 63 -0.68 -22.70 -21.42
C GLU A 63 -1.85 -21.71 -21.28
N LEU A 64 -1.57 -20.41 -21.29
CA LEU A 64 -2.60 -19.37 -21.32
C LEU A 64 -3.45 -19.47 -22.58
N GLN A 65 -2.82 -19.62 -23.74
CA GLN A 65 -3.52 -19.75 -25.02
C GLN A 65 -4.50 -20.93 -24.99
N ASN A 66 -4.06 -22.10 -24.53
CA ASN A 66 -4.89 -23.30 -24.41
C ASN A 66 -6.09 -23.09 -23.45
N ARG A 67 -5.87 -22.39 -22.33
CA ARG A 67 -6.95 -22.07 -21.38
C ARG A 67 -7.97 -21.10 -21.98
N PHE A 68 -7.52 -20.06 -22.67
CA PHE A 68 -8.42 -19.09 -23.30
C PHE A 68 -9.16 -19.65 -24.52
N ASP A 69 -8.54 -20.53 -25.29
CA ASP A 69 -9.21 -21.20 -26.40
C ASP A 69 -10.35 -22.10 -25.92
N SER A 70 -10.21 -22.71 -24.74
CA SER A 70 -11.30 -23.47 -24.11
C SER A 70 -12.48 -22.59 -23.66
N LEU A 71 -12.24 -21.30 -23.42
CA LEU A 71 -13.26 -20.34 -22.97
C LEU A 71 -13.96 -19.65 -24.15
N LYS A 72 -13.39 -19.65 -25.36
CA LYS A 72 -14.02 -19.06 -26.56
C LYS A 72 -15.37 -19.67 -26.92
N THR A 73 -15.60 -20.93 -26.52
CA THR A 73 -16.85 -21.66 -26.79
C THR A 73 -17.95 -21.36 -25.77
N THR A 74 -17.62 -20.70 -24.65
CA THR A 74 -18.62 -20.29 -23.65
C THR A 74 -19.30 -19.01 -24.12
N SER A 75 -20.61 -18.89 -23.88
CA SER A 75 -21.42 -17.75 -24.36
C SER A 75 -20.80 -16.41 -23.95
N ASN A 76 -21.08 -15.37 -24.74
CA ASN A 76 -20.54 -14.02 -24.55
C ASN A 76 -20.76 -13.55 -23.11
N VAL A 77 -19.72 -13.71 -22.28
CA VAL A 77 -19.75 -13.34 -20.86
C VAL A 77 -20.06 -11.85 -20.71
N GLY A 78 -19.73 -11.03 -21.71
CA GLY A 78 -20.12 -9.62 -21.80
C GLY A 78 -21.63 -9.44 -21.78
N GLU A 79 -22.37 -10.18 -22.60
CA GLU A 79 -23.83 -10.10 -22.66
C GLU A 79 -24.48 -10.51 -21.34
N MET A 80 -23.96 -11.57 -20.69
CA MET A 80 -24.46 -11.98 -19.36
C MET A 80 -24.14 -10.96 -18.26
N THR A 81 -22.96 -10.31 -18.35
CA THR A 81 -22.56 -9.26 -17.41
C THR A 81 -23.40 -8.01 -17.60
N ASP A 82 -23.65 -7.60 -18.84
CA ASP A 82 -24.49 -6.46 -19.19
C ASP A 82 -25.94 -6.69 -18.74
N ASN A 83 -26.45 -7.92 -18.90
CA ASN A 83 -27.76 -8.31 -18.40
C ASN A 83 -27.82 -8.26 -16.86
N MET A 84 -26.78 -8.67 -16.14
CA MET A 84 -26.73 -8.54 -14.68
C MET A 84 -26.67 -7.08 -14.23
N VAL A 85 -25.82 -6.27 -14.86
CA VAL A 85 -25.67 -4.84 -14.55
C VAL A 85 -26.98 -4.10 -14.79
N THR A 86 -27.66 -4.37 -15.90
CA THR A 86 -28.98 -3.78 -16.20
C THR A 86 -30.00 -4.18 -15.15
N THR A 87 -30.05 -5.46 -14.75
CA THR A 87 -30.96 -5.95 -13.70
C THR A 87 -30.68 -5.31 -12.33
N VAL A 88 -29.41 -5.14 -11.96
CA VAL A 88 -29.04 -4.49 -10.68
C VAL A 88 -29.37 -2.99 -10.73
N CYS A 89 -29.12 -2.32 -11.85
CA CYS A 89 -29.45 -0.91 -12.04
C CYS A 89 -30.95 -0.64 -12.02
N THR A 90 -31.79 -1.53 -12.56
CA THR A 90 -33.25 -1.37 -12.50
C THR A 90 -33.77 -1.54 -11.07
N LEU A 91 -33.27 -2.55 -10.34
CA LEU A 91 -33.67 -2.81 -8.95
C LEU A 91 -33.14 -1.77 -7.94
N SER A 92 -32.00 -1.13 -8.23
CA SER A 92 -31.44 -0.08 -7.36
C SER A 92 -32.10 1.28 -7.55
N LYS A 93 -32.62 1.58 -8.75
CA LYS A 93 -33.37 2.83 -9.00
C LYS A 93 -34.71 2.86 -8.24
N SER A 94 -35.35 1.71 -8.00
CA SER A 94 -36.60 1.64 -7.21
C SER A 94 -36.42 1.85 -5.71
N ASN A 95 -35.20 1.74 -5.17
CA ASN A 95 -34.93 1.85 -3.73
C ASN A 95 -34.33 3.20 -3.30
N SER A 96 -34.35 4.22 -4.16
CA SER A 96 -33.75 5.53 -3.88
C SER A 96 -34.71 6.57 -3.30
N ILE A 97 -35.71 6.16 -2.51
CA ILE A 97 -36.35 7.10 -1.58
C ILE A 97 -35.49 7.09 -0.31
N LYS A 98 -34.47 7.95 -0.28
CA LYS A 98 -33.72 8.23 0.95
C LYS A 98 -34.69 8.87 1.95
N GLN A 99 -35.36 8.05 2.75
CA GLN A 99 -36.02 8.56 3.94
C GLN A 99 -34.92 9.05 4.88
N SER A 100 -34.95 10.33 5.23
CA SER A 100 -34.03 10.88 6.20
C SER A 100 -34.21 10.13 7.52
N ASN A 101 -33.15 9.54 8.06
CA ASN A 101 -33.15 8.81 9.35
C ASN A 101 -33.53 9.69 10.56
N LEU A 102 -33.74 11.00 10.34
CA LEU A 102 -34.11 11.95 11.36
C LEU A 102 -35.57 12.34 11.17
N SER A 103 -36.31 12.32 12.28
CA SER A 103 -37.63 12.92 12.36
C SER A 103 -37.56 14.39 11.88
N PRO A 104 -38.57 14.90 11.18
CA PRO A 104 -38.62 16.30 10.76
C PRO A 104 -38.42 17.27 11.94
N GLU A 105 -38.93 16.91 13.12
CA GLU A 105 -38.75 17.68 14.35
C GLU A 105 -37.27 17.79 14.77
N THR A 106 -36.51 16.70 14.63
CA THR A 106 -35.08 16.69 14.95
C THR A 106 -34.26 17.52 13.96
N LEU A 107 -34.65 17.53 12.68
CA LEU A 107 -34.03 18.37 11.66
C LEU A 107 -34.24 19.86 11.94
N ASP A 108 -35.42 20.25 12.40
CA ASP A 108 -35.73 21.63 12.78
C ASP A 108 -34.93 22.10 14.00
N VAL A 109 -34.75 21.23 15.00
CA VAL A 109 -33.88 21.53 16.17
C VAL A 109 -32.44 21.77 15.72
N ILE A 110 -31.92 20.94 14.81
CA ILE A 110 -30.55 21.10 14.28
C ILE A 110 -30.42 22.42 13.51
N ARG A 111 -31.44 22.79 12.72
CA ARG A 111 -31.44 24.06 11.99
C ARG A 111 -31.41 25.25 12.94
N ARG A 112 -32.27 25.27 13.96
CA ARG A 112 -32.28 26.32 14.99
C ARG A 112 -30.94 26.46 15.72
N ARG A 113 -30.28 25.34 16.05
CA ARG A 113 -28.95 25.38 16.71
C ARG A 113 -27.87 26.02 15.85
N ARG A 114 -27.94 25.89 14.53
CA ARG A 114 -26.97 26.50 13.60
C ARG A 114 -27.18 28.01 13.46
N GLU A 115 -28.38 28.49 13.72
CA GLU A 115 -28.76 29.90 13.63
C GLU A 115 -28.48 30.68 14.94
N MET A 116 -28.18 30.00 16.04
CA MET A 116 -27.81 30.64 17.30
C MET A 116 -26.34 31.12 17.27
N PRO A 117 -26.05 32.42 17.46
CA PRO A 117 -24.68 32.88 17.62
C PRO A 117 -24.10 32.36 18.94
N SER A 118 -22.84 31.88 18.91
CA SER A 118 -22.15 31.38 20.10
C SER A 118 -22.11 32.48 21.17
N ALA A 119 -22.77 32.25 22.30
CA ALA A 119 -22.72 33.15 23.45
C ALA A 119 -21.25 33.39 23.82
N GLN A 120 -20.86 34.66 23.74
CA GLN A 120 -19.51 35.14 23.97
C GLN A 120 -19.01 34.68 25.34
N ALA A 121 -17.79 34.18 25.37
CA ALA A 121 -17.03 33.94 26.59
C ALA A 121 -16.75 35.29 27.27
N THR A 122 -17.66 35.73 28.13
CA THR A 122 -17.41 36.80 29.09
C THR A 122 -17.08 36.18 30.43
N SER A 123 -15.79 36.12 30.75
CA SER A 123 -15.30 36.18 32.13
C SER A 123 -14.71 37.57 32.33
N PRO A 124 -15.08 38.26 33.42
CA PRO A 124 -14.02 38.75 34.28
C PRO A 124 -14.32 38.63 35.79
N GLU A 125 -13.21 38.38 36.49
CA GLU A 125 -12.88 38.49 37.94
C GLU A 125 -13.59 37.60 38.95
#